data_AF-A0A819ZT14-F1
#
_entry.id   AF-A0A819ZT14-F1
#
_cell.length_a   1.000
_cell.length_b   1.000
_cell.length_c   1.000
_cell.angle_alpha   90.00
_cell.angle_beta   90.00
_cell.angle_gamma   90.00
#
_symmetry.space_group_name_H-M   'P 1'
#
loop_
_entity.id
_entity.type
_entity.pdbx_description
1 polymer ?
#
loop_
_entity_poly.entity_id
_entity_poly.type
_entity_poly.pdbx_seq_one_letter_code
_entity_poly.pdbx_strand_id
1 'polypeptide(L)'
;MFQRNHGIGNTNIGSTHQAQSVRYPQWELISGKVVSYRNSTDVFRENEILEVSVVGASLMDAPSVLLGRQKILLQPGQRFPIRFQFYYDKSRAEPGYGGRMMQANVTNINGQLLYANDTQTPLKHNAKIDVKRLNQSICTLEVIKLLIGNRKSAWIDSQGLFVELPLMISFIPERWTLPSIVGSCLCATNIMPAIITWLRWYEGKRFSEIPYIYMIITIATLLFDRERSIWLIGSVFTLSMLDCTLSLLFFDYMKRFRTQYLTAVSLGEGLTGLISTILLLIQGIGGESSCASNINGTTVALTFTRPRFSITVYMLLIASIIVGLLLAFVLLR
;
A
#
# COMPACT_ATOMS: atom_id res chain seq x y z
N MET A 1 -3.21 20.68 -73.56
CA MET A 1 -4.66 20.88 -73.41
C MET A 1 -5.08 20.20 -72.10
N PHE A 2 -5.33 21.01 -71.05
CA PHE A 2 -6.11 20.80 -69.81
C PHE A 2 -5.89 19.52 -68.93
N GLN A 3 -5.79 19.52 -67.59
CA GLN A 3 -5.73 20.54 -66.52
C GLN A 3 -5.63 19.78 -65.16
N ARG A 4 -4.92 20.31 -64.14
CA ARG A 4 -5.34 20.52 -62.72
C ARG A 4 -4.30 20.26 -61.60
N ASN A 5 -4.20 21.31 -60.78
CA ASN A 5 -4.15 21.37 -59.31
C ASN A 5 -2.89 20.93 -58.55
N HIS A 6 -2.12 21.93 -58.10
CA HIS A 6 -1.48 21.91 -56.79
C HIS A 6 -2.00 23.09 -55.95
N GLY A 7 -2.79 22.77 -54.93
CA GLY A 7 -3.16 23.67 -53.85
C GLY A 7 -2.19 23.49 -52.68
N ILE A 8 -1.63 24.61 -52.23
CA ILE A 8 -0.68 24.73 -51.12
C ILE A 8 -1.43 24.44 -49.81
N GLY A 9 -0.94 23.46 -49.04
CA GLY A 9 -1.50 23.09 -47.75
C GLY A 9 -1.08 24.08 -46.66
N ASN A 10 -2.05 24.85 -46.17
CA ASN A 10 -1.90 25.70 -44.98
C ASN A 10 -1.96 24.83 -43.70
N THR A 11 -0.91 24.93 -42.90
CA THR A 11 -0.80 24.41 -41.54
C THR A 11 -1.68 25.20 -40.59
N ASN A 12 -2.79 24.60 -40.13
CA ASN A 12 -3.55 25.12 -38.99
C ASN A 12 -3.02 24.49 -37.70
N ILE A 13 -2.29 25.31 -36.94
CA ILE A 13 -1.97 25.10 -35.53
C ILE A 13 -3.28 25.29 -34.76
N GLY A 14 -3.98 24.19 -34.50
CA GLY A 14 -5.16 24.18 -33.64
C GLY A 14 -4.74 24.17 -32.18
N SER A 15 -4.78 25.33 -31.54
CA SER A 15 -4.77 25.45 -30.08
C SER A 15 -6.01 24.77 -29.51
N THR A 16 -5.82 23.59 -28.91
CA THR A 16 -6.82 22.89 -28.12
C THR A 16 -7.10 23.67 -26.83
N HIS A 17 -7.88 24.73 -26.92
CA HIS A 17 -8.68 25.18 -25.79
C HIS A 17 -9.74 24.10 -25.55
N GLN A 18 -9.52 23.26 -24.54
CA GLN A 18 -10.56 22.40 -23.98
C GLN A 18 -11.72 23.30 -23.55
N ALA A 19 -12.73 23.43 -24.41
CA ALA A 19 -14.01 23.96 -24.02
C ALA A 19 -14.56 23.00 -22.95
N GLN A 20 -14.51 23.41 -21.68
CA GLN A 20 -15.30 22.79 -20.63
C GLN A 20 -16.77 22.94 -21.04
N SER A 21 -17.32 21.90 -21.67
CA SER A 21 -18.75 21.83 -21.96
C SER A 21 -19.49 22.04 -20.65
N VAL A 22 -20.21 23.14 -20.52
CA VAL A 22 -21.07 23.42 -19.36
C VAL A 22 -22.18 22.37 -19.39
N ARG A 23 -22.01 21.28 -18.64
CA ARG A 23 -23.04 20.25 -18.49
C ARG A 23 -24.14 20.81 -17.60
N TYR A 24 -25.34 20.97 -18.14
CA TYR A 24 -26.51 21.34 -17.37
C TYR A 24 -26.82 20.26 -16.33
N PRO A 25 -27.18 20.64 -15.09
CA PRO A 25 -27.48 19.68 -14.03
C PRO A 25 -28.71 18.84 -14.41
N GLN A 26 -28.57 17.52 -14.28
CA GLN A 26 -29.66 16.57 -14.51
C GLN A 26 -29.98 15.86 -13.21
N TRP A 27 -31.06 16.29 -12.56
CA TRP A 27 -31.50 15.76 -11.28
C TRP A 27 -32.27 14.45 -11.45
N GLU A 28 -31.86 13.41 -10.72
CA GLU A 28 -32.56 12.12 -10.67
C GLU A 28 -32.95 11.84 -9.21
N LEU A 29 -34.21 11.41 -8.99
CA LEU A 29 -34.72 11.09 -7.65
C LEU A 29 -34.37 9.66 -7.26
N ILE A 30 -33.83 9.48 -6.06
CA ILE A 30 -33.74 8.17 -5.41
C ILE A 30 -34.85 8.09 -4.38
N SER A 31 -35.73 7.09 -4.51
CA SER A 31 -36.81 6.82 -3.57
C SER A 31 -36.96 5.32 -3.31
N GLY A 32 -37.61 4.96 -2.21
CA GLY A 32 -37.92 3.57 -1.85
C GLY A 32 -36.75 2.72 -1.33
N LYS A 33 -35.58 3.32 -1.11
CA LYS A 33 -34.38 2.62 -0.62
C LYS A 33 -34.24 2.67 0.89
N VAL A 34 -33.52 1.70 1.43
CA VAL A 34 -33.30 1.55 2.87
C VAL A 34 -31.84 1.29 3.20
N VAL A 35 -31.42 1.81 4.35
CA VAL A 35 -30.21 1.40 5.05
C VAL A 35 -30.60 0.34 6.08
N SER A 36 -29.98 -0.83 6.00
CA SER A 36 -30.20 -1.96 6.91
C SER A 36 -28.93 -2.35 7.66
N TYR A 37 -29.11 -2.95 8.83
CA TYR A 37 -28.03 -3.57 9.59
C TYR A 37 -28.43 -5.00 9.92
N ARG A 38 -27.46 -5.93 9.80
CA ARG A 38 -27.69 -7.38 9.97
C ARG A 38 -28.22 -7.74 11.36
N ASN A 39 -27.89 -6.95 12.38
CA ASN A 39 -28.36 -7.15 13.75
C ASN A 39 -29.35 -6.04 14.14
N SER A 40 -30.65 -6.25 13.88
CA SER A 40 -31.70 -5.22 14.04
C SER A 40 -32.05 -4.88 15.49
N THR A 41 -31.31 -5.42 16.47
CA THR A 41 -31.51 -5.20 17.90
C THR A 41 -30.73 -4.00 18.44
N ASP A 42 -29.72 -3.52 17.72
CA ASP A 42 -28.97 -2.33 18.11
C ASP A 42 -29.86 -1.07 17.95
N VAL A 43 -29.87 -0.25 19.01
CA VAL A 43 -30.66 0.98 19.11
C VAL A 43 -29.71 2.17 19.12
N PHE A 44 -30.04 3.22 18.37
CA PHE A 44 -29.28 4.46 18.42
C PHE A 44 -29.43 5.10 19.80
N ARG A 45 -28.29 5.39 20.43
CA ARG A 45 -28.25 5.82 21.84
C ARG A 45 -28.23 7.34 21.99
N GLU A 46 -27.67 8.02 21.00
CA GLU A 46 -27.49 9.47 20.98
C GLU A 46 -28.09 10.06 19.69
N ASN A 47 -27.98 11.38 19.53
CA ASN A 47 -28.38 12.09 18.30
C ASN A 47 -27.38 11.81 17.17
N GLU A 48 -27.44 10.60 16.64
CA GLU A 48 -26.56 10.15 15.55
C GLU A 48 -27.04 10.73 14.21
N ILE A 49 -26.12 10.93 13.27
CA ILE A 49 -26.39 11.47 11.94
C ILE A 49 -26.13 10.37 10.91
N LEU A 50 -27.17 9.97 10.18
CA LEU A 50 -27.03 9.13 8.99
C LEU A 50 -26.76 10.02 7.77
N GLU A 51 -25.59 9.90 7.19
CA GLU A 51 -25.24 10.47 5.90
C GLU A 51 -25.34 9.40 4.81
N VAL A 52 -26.26 9.58 3.87
CA VAL A 52 -26.36 8.76 2.66
C VAL A 52 -25.87 9.58 1.48
N SER A 53 -24.95 9.02 0.70
CA SER A 53 -24.37 9.68 -0.46
C SER A 53 -24.37 8.78 -1.69
N VAL A 54 -24.44 9.44 -2.85
CA VAL A 54 -24.23 8.78 -4.15
C VAL A 54 -22.94 9.34 -4.72
N VAL A 55 -22.05 8.43 -5.07
CA VAL A 55 -20.74 8.75 -5.66
C VAL A 55 -20.63 8.14 -7.04
N GLY A 56 -20.05 8.90 -7.96
CA GLY A 56 -19.55 8.36 -9.22
C GLY A 56 -18.24 7.64 -8.90
N ALA A 57 -18.21 6.33 -9.13
CA ALA A 57 -16.94 5.61 -9.10
C ALA A 57 -16.18 5.99 -10.38
N SER A 58 -15.06 6.68 -10.24
CA SER A 58 -14.09 6.86 -11.32
C SER A 58 -13.07 5.70 -11.29
N LEU A 59 -12.07 5.74 -12.16
CA LEU A 59 -10.93 4.81 -12.13
C LEU A 59 -10.35 4.65 -10.72
N MET A 60 -9.70 3.51 -10.43
CA MET A 60 -9.12 3.22 -9.10
C MET A 60 -8.20 4.32 -8.54
N ASP A 61 -7.65 5.17 -9.42
CA ASP A 61 -6.68 6.22 -9.10
C ASP A 61 -7.30 7.64 -9.02
N ALA A 62 -8.61 7.78 -9.24
CA ALA A 62 -9.30 9.06 -9.22
C ALA A 62 -10.24 9.17 -8.00
N PRO A 63 -10.33 10.35 -7.35
CA PRO A 63 -11.23 10.55 -6.23
C PRO A 63 -12.68 10.37 -6.69
N SER A 64 -13.47 9.64 -5.89
CA SER A 64 -14.89 9.43 -6.17
C SER A 64 -15.63 10.77 -6.15
N VAL A 65 -16.35 11.09 -7.22
CA VAL A 65 -17.08 12.37 -7.35
C VAL A 65 -18.42 12.28 -6.62
N LEU A 66 -18.67 13.19 -5.67
CA LEU A 66 -19.94 13.26 -4.97
C LEU A 66 -21.04 13.79 -5.92
N LEU A 67 -22.04 12.96 -6.20
CA LEU A 67 -23.18 13.30 -7.07
C LEU A 67 -24.35 13.89 -6.27
N GLY A 68 -24.48 13.47 -5.01
CA GLY A 68 -25.51 13.98 -4.09
C GLY A 68 -25.38 13.35 -2.71
N ARG A 69 -25.90 14.03 -1.69
CA ARG A 69 -25.95 13.52 -0.32
C ARG A 69 -27.18 14.01 0.43
N GLN A 70 -27.61 13.22 1.40
CA GLN A 70 -28.63 13.55 2.38
C GLN A 70 -28.12 13.22 3.77
N LYS A 71 -28.34 14.14 4.72
CA LYS A 71 -28.08 13.90 6.15
C LYS A 71 -29.42 13.81 6.86
N ILE A 72 -29.60 12.74 7.62
CA ILE A 72 -30.80 12.44 8.39
C ILE A 72 -30.38 12.38 9.86
N LEU A 73 -31.00 13.20 10.70
CA LEU A 73 -30.81 13.13 12.14
C LEU A 73 -31.60 11.93 12.68
N LEU A 74 -30.92 11.00 13.33
CA LEU A 74 -31.50 9.83 13.97
C LEU A 74 -31.87 10.17 15.39
N GLN A 75 -33.07 9.74 15.80
CA GLN A 75 -33.56 9.97 17.15
C GLN A 75 -33.11 8.83 18.08
N PRO A 76 -32.86 9.11 19.37
CA PRO A 76 -32.61 8.08 20.37
C PRO A 76 -33.78 7.09 20.42
N GLY A 77 -33.50 5.79 20.39
CA GLY A 77 -34.54 4.75 20.35
C GLY A 77 -34.93 4.27 18.96
N GLN A 78 -34.56 5.00 17.89
CA GLN A 78 -34.81 4.59 16.52
C GLN A 78 -33.97 3.34 16.15
N ARG A 79 -34.47 2.54 15.20
CA ARG A 79 -33.83 1.29 14.75
C ARG A 79 -33.74 1.25 13.24
N PHE A 80 -32.82 0.43 12.73
CA PHE A 80 -32.83 0.02 11.33
C PHE A 80 -34.07 -0.82 11.01
N PRO A 81 -34.63 -0.76 9.79
CA PRO A 81 -34.11 -0.05 8.61
C PRO A 81 -34.58 1.41 8.50
N ILE A 82 -33.71 2.29 8.00
CA ILE A 82 -34.01 3.72 7.78
C ILE A 82 -34.25 3.97 6.30
N ARG A 83 -35.40 4.58 5.97
CA ARG A 83 -35.75 4.99 4.60
C ARG A 83 -35.18 6.38 4.32
N PHE A 84 -34.71 6.57 3.09
CA PHE A 84 -34.19 7.86 2.63
C PHE A 84 -34.67 8.17 1.21
N GLN A 85 -34.73 9.45 0.88
CA GLN A 85 -35.06 9.93 -0.45
C GLN A 85 -34.41 11.29 -0.71
N PHE A 86 -33.65 11.40 -1.81
CA PHE A 86 -33.01 12.64 -2.21
C PHE A 86 -32.71 12.67 -3.71
N TYR A 87 -32.52 13.88 -4.21
CA TYR A 87 -32.12 14.13 -5.60
C TYR A 87 -30.59 14.18 -5.69
N TYR A 88 -30.06 13.63 -6.78
CA TYR A 88 -28.63 13.72 -7.08
C TYR A 88 -28.42 14.16 -8.53
N ASP A 89 -27.28 14.78 -8.80
CA ASP A 89 -26.94 15.31 -10.12
C ASP A 89 -26.19 14.24 -10.93
N LYS A 90 -26.87 13.68 -11.93
CA LYS A 90 -26.31 12.67 -12.84
C LYS A 90 -25.29 13.26 -13.81
N SER A 91 -25.39 14.55 -14.13
CA SER A 91 -24.55 15.19 -15.15
C SER A 91 -23.06 15.20 -14.76
N ARG A 92 -22.77 15.14 -13.45
CA ARG A 92 -21.43 15.10 -12.87
C ARG A 92 -20.75 13.74 -12.97
N ALA A 93 -21.48 12.68 -13.29
CA ALA A 93 -20.89 11.37 -13.51
C ALA A 93 -20.19 11.32 -14.89
N GLU A 94 -19.04 10.66 -14.97
CA GLU A 94 -18.38 10.40 -16.25
C GLU A 94 -19.16 9.34 -17.05
N PRO A 95 -19.55 9.62 -18.30
CA PRO A 95 -20.21 8.64 -19.14
C PRO A 95 -19.21 7.58 -19.61
N GLY A 96 -19.40 6.33 -19.21
CA GLY A 96 -18.74 5.16 -19.82
C GLY A 96 -17.85 4.32 -18.90
N TYR A 97 -17.42 4.83 -17.75
CA TYR A 97 -16.52 4.08 -16.86
C TYR A 97 -16.88 4.29 -15.38
N GLY A 98 -17.17 3.17 -14.70
CA GLY A 98 -17.50 3.12 -13.27
C GLY A 98 -18.99 3.37 -12.97
N GLY A 99 -19.61 2.42 -12.26
CA GLY A 99 -21.01 2.51 -11.88
C GLY A 99 -21.26 3.60 -10.83
N ARG A 100 -22.49 4.11 -10.77
CA ARG A 100 -22.96 4.93 -9.63
C ARG A 100 -23.06 4.05 -8.39
N MET A 101 -22.39 4.44 -7.31
CA MET A 101 -22.38 3.69 -6.06
C MET A 101 -23.09 4.49 -4.97
N MET A 102 -23.74 3.78 -4.05
CA MET A 102 -24.33 4.35 -2.84
C MET A 102 -23.42 4.04 -1.66
N GLN A 103 -23.28 5.02 -0.77
CA GLN A 103 -22.58 4.90 0.50
C GLN A 103 -23.49 5.39 1.62
N ALA A 104 -23.36 4.78 2.80
CA ALA A 104 -24.08 5.19 3.99
C ALA A 104 -23.17 5.12 5.19
N ASN A 105 -23.06 6.24 5.90
CA ASN A 105 -22.24 6.39 7.09
C ASN A 105 -23.10 6.92 8.23
N VAL A 106 -22.96 6.36 9.42
CA VAL A 106 -23.59 6.89 10.64
C VAL A 106 -22.49 7.43 11.54
N THR A 107 -22.59 8.71 11.87
CA THR A 107 -21.63 9.41 12.73
C THR A 107 -22.31 9.93 13.98
N ASN A 108 -21.61 9.92 15.10
CA ASN A 108 -22.05 10.59 16.31
C ASN A 108 -21.90 12.12 16.20
N ILE A 109 -22.53 12.88 17.11
CA ILE A 109 -22.39 14.35 17.25
C ILE A 109 -20.92 14.80 17.37
N ASN A 110 -20.07 13.95 17.95
CA ASN A 110 -18.64 14.19 18.11
C ASN A 110 -17.84 13.91 16.81
N GLY A 111 -18.50 13.59 15.70
CA GLY A 111 -17.86 13.23 14.42
C GLY A 111 -17.32 11.79 14.37
N GLN A 112 -17.59 10.97 15.39
CA GLN A 112 -17.14 9.59 15.48
C GLN A 112 -17.94 8.68 14.53
N LEU A 113 -17.26 7.98 13.61
CA LEU A 113 -17.92 7.04 12.68
C LEU A 113 -18.30 5.73 13.40
N LEU A 114 -19.60 5.43 13.45
CA LEU A 114 -20.17 4.28 14.17
C LEU A 114 -20.61 3.16 13.23
N TYR A 115 -21.15 3.50 12.07
CA TYR A 115 -21.54 2.51 11.05
C TYR A 115 -21.11 2.97 9.67
N ALA A 116 -20.69 2.04 8.83
CA ALA A 116 -20.37 2.30 7.44
C ALA A 116 -20.72 1.09 6.56
N ASN A 117 -20.95 1.31 5.28
CA ASN A 117 -21.08 0.24 4.31
C ASN A 117 -19.71 -0.31 3.90
N ASP A 118 -19.53 -1.62 4.02
CA ASP A 118 -18.29 -2.33 3.68
C ASP A 118 -18.24 -2.76 2.19
N THR A 119 -19.41 -2.86 1.56
CA THR A 119 -19.55 -3.24 0.16
C THR A 119 -19.86 -2.05 -0.73
N GLN A 120 -19.29 -2.05 -1.94
CA GLN A 120 -19.71 -1.15 -3.01
C GLN A 120 -21.14 -1.52 -3.44
N THR A 121 -22.12 -0.70 -3.05
CA THR A 121 -23.53 -0.94 -3.38
C THR A 121 -23.90 -0.19 -4.65
N PRO A 122 -24.02 -0.86 -5.81
CA PRO A 122 -24.38 -0.17 -7.04
C PRO A 122 -25.80 0.39 -6.96
N LEU A 123 -26.03 1.53 -7.61
CA LEU A 123 -27.34 2.18 -7.70
C LEU A 123 -28.28 1.38 -8.62
N LYS A 124 -28.85 0.27 -8.11
CA LYS A 124 -29.91 -0.53 -8.77
C LYS A 124 -31.29 -0.17 -8.23
N HIS A 125 -32.34 -0.55 -8.97
CA HIS A 125 -33.75 -0.22 -8.65
C HIS A 125 -34.19 -0.76 -7.27
N ASN A 126 -33.67 -1.92 -6.84
CA ASN A 126 -34.01 -2.58 -5.56
C ASN A 126 -32.82 -2.75 -4.60
N ALA A 127 -31.78 -1.92 -4.73
CA ALA A 127 -30.59 -2.05 -3.89
C ALA A 127 -30.85 -1.56 -2.45
N LYS A 128 -30.47 -2.38 -1.46
CA LYS A 128 -30.41 -2.02 -0.04
C LYS A 128 -28.95 -1.75 0.34
N ILE A 129 -28.73 -0.83 1.26
CA ILE A 129 -27.38 -0.55 1.78
C ILE A 129 -27.26 -1.25 3.13
N ASP A 130 -26.46 -2.31 3.17
CA ASP A 130 -26.12 -2.96 4.43
C ASP A 130 -24.91 -2.26 5.06
N VAL A 131 -25.12 -1.65 6.22
CA VAL A 131 -24.05 -1.06 7.03
C VAL A 131 -23.54 -2.10 8.03
N LYS A 132 -22.29 -1.96 8.46
CA LYS A 132 -21.72 -2.72 9.58
C LYS A 132 -21.35 -1.75 10.69
N ARG A 133 -21.48 -2.22 11.94
CA ARG A 133 -21.01 -1.48 13.11
C ARG A 133 -19.49 -1.47 13.14
N LEU A 134 -18.91 -0.29 13.14
CA LEU A 134 -17.49 -0.06 13.32
C LEU A 134 -17.21 0.00 14.82
N ASN A 135 -16.59 -1.05 15.33
CA ASN A 135 -16.09 -1.02 16.69
C ASN A 135 -14.72 -0.32 16.66
N GLN A 136 -14.64 0.94 17.11
CA GLN A 136 -13.42 1.74 16.98
C GLN A 136 -12.20 1.14 17.70
N SER A 137 -12.40 0.41 18.79
CA SER A 137 -11.34 -0.35 19.46
C SER A 137 -10.74 -1.42 18.53
N ILE A 138 -11.54 -1.98 17.62
CA ILE A 138 -11.08 -2.93 16.60
C ILE A 138 -10.39 -2.20 15.46
N CYS A 139 -10.76 -0.97 15.10
CA CYS A 139 -10.07 -0.19 14.05
C CYS A 139 -8.68 0.29 14.46
N THR A 140 -8.48 0.80 15.68
CA THR A 140 -7.13 1.12 16.17
C THR A 140 -6.28 -0.13 16.35
N LEU A 141 -6.88 -1.21 16.88
CA LEU A 141 -6.23 -2.51 16.88
C LEU A 141 -5.95 -3.01 15.47
N GLU A 142 -6.82 -2.82 14.47
CA GLU A 142 -6.58 -3.24 13.09
C GLU A 142 -5.54 -2.41 12.36
N VAL A 143 -5.44 -1.12 12.64
CA VAL A 143 -4.35 -0.27 12.16
C VAL A 143 -3.03 -0.68 12.81
N ILE A 144 -3.03 -1.00 14.11
CA ILE A 144 -1.86 -1.56 14.81
C ILE A 144 -1.55 -2.99 14.31
N LYS A 145 -2.56 -3.82 14.01
CA LYS A 145 -2.43 -5.17 13.41
C LYS A 145 -1.96 -5.09 11.96
N LEU A 146 -2.25 -4.01 11.23
CA LEU A 146 -1.70 -3.73 9.89
C LEU A 146 -0.26 -3.25 10.01
N LEU A 147 0.03 -2.35 10.95
CA LEU A 147 1.39 -1.84 11.19
C LEU A 147 2.37 -2.92 11.65
N ILE A 148 1.93 -3.80 12.56
CA ILE A 148 2.74 -4.91 13.13
C ILE A 148 2.62 -6.18 12.26
N GLY A 149 1.46 -6.46 11.68
CA GLY A 149 1.17 -7.65 10.88
C GLY A 149 1.21 -7.41 9.37
N ASN A 150 2.02 -6.45 8.90
CA ASN A 150 2.26 -6.29 7.47
C ASN A 150 2.87 -7.60 6.93
N ARG A 151 2.28 -8.15 5.86
CA ARG A 151 2.93 -9.17 5.02
C ARG A 151 4.28 -8.71 4.44
N LYS A 152 4.63 -7.44 4.66
CA LYS A 152 5.80 -6.73 4.19
C LYS A 152 6.79 -6.35 5.31
N SER A 153 7.06 -7.24 6.28
CA SER A 153 8.34 -7.10 7.00
C SER A 153 9.55 -7.29 6.06
N ALA A 154 9.29 -7.77 4.84
CA ALA A 154 10.12 -7.92 3.65
C ALA A 154 11.10 -6.80 3.26
N TRP A 155 11.12 -5.66 3.95
CA TRP A 155 12.14 -4.63 3.69
C TRP A 155 13.11 -4.49 4.87
N ILE A 156 12.80 -5.03 6.05
CA ILE A 156 13.66 -4.86 7.23
C ILE A 156 15.00 -5.59 7.07
N ASP A 157 15.01 -6.71 6.35
CA ASP A 157 16.16 -7.51 5.97
C ASP A 157 17.04 -6.80 4.94
N SER A 158 16.45 -6.30 3.85
CA SER A 158 17.18 -5.56 2.82
C SER A 158 17.72 -4.23 3.35
N GLN A 159 16.92 -3.49 4.13
CA GLN A 159 17.33 -2.23 4.76
C GLN A 159 18.37 -2.47 5.86
N GLY A 160 18.19 -3.50 6.70
CA GLY A 160 19.13 -3.92 7.73
C GLY A 160 20.47 -4.35 7.14
N LEU A 161 20.46 -5.10 6.04
CA LEU A 161 21.67 -5.44 5.29
C LEU A 161 22.36 -4.18 4.77
N PHE A 162 21.61 -3.25 4.18
CA PHE A 162 22.18 -2.04 3.58
C PHE A 162 22.89 -1.13 4.58
N VAL A 163 22.35 -0.98 5.78
CA VAL A 163 22.98 -0.17 6.83
C VAL A 163 24.25 -0.82 7.41
N GLU A 164 24.36 -2.15 7.32
CA GLU A 164 25.52 -2.93 7.79
C GLU A 164 26.61 -3.14 6.72
N LEU A 165 26.30 -2.90 5.44
CA LEU A 165 27.25 -3.02 4.34
C LEU A 165 28.59 -2.30 4.59
N PRO A 166 28.65 -1.06 5.12
CA PRO A 166 29.90 -0.38 5.40
C PRO A 166 30.83 -1.15 6.35
N LEU A 167 30.29 -1.90 7.31
CA LEU A 167 31.09 -2.74 8.21
C LEU A 167 31.51 -4.05 7.54
N MET A 168 30.64 -4.66 6.72
CA MET A 168 30.91 -5.93 6.05
C MET A 168 32.05 -5.84 5.02
N ILE A 169 32.24 -4.67 4.39
CA ILE A 169 33.30 -4.39 3.41
C ILE A 169 34.71 -4.68 3.96
N SER A 170 34.90 -4.61 5.28
CA SER A 170 36.19 -4.87 5.93
C SER A 170 36.53 -6.36 6.04
N PHE A 171 35.53 -7.25 5.93
CA PHE A 171 35.67 -8.69 6.17
C PHE A 171 35.44 -9.55 4.92
N ILE A 172 34.84 -8.98 3.86
CA ILE A 172 34.47 -9.68 2.64
C ILE A 172 35.49 -9.38 1.52
N PRO A 173 35.88 -10.38 0.71
CA PRO A 173 36.89 -10.22 -0.35
C PRO A 173 36.53 -9.17 -1.43
N GLU A 174 35.24 -8.94 -1.66
CA GLU A 174 34.70 -8.04 -2.68
C GLU A 174 34.78 -6.55 -2.31
N ARG A 175 35.04 -6.22 -1.04
CA ARG A 175 35.17 -4.84 -0.57
C ARG A 175 34.00 -3.96 -1.09
N TRP A 176 34.31 -2.78 -1.63
CA TRP A 176 33.32 -1.80 -2.11
C TRP A 176 32.53 -2.23 -3.35
N THR A 177 32.92 -3.32 -4.04
CA THR A 177 32.10 -3.81 -5.17
C THR A 177 30.82 -4.48 -4.68
N LEU A 178 30.79 -4.97 -3.44
CA LEU A 178 29.62 -5.66 -2.88
C LEU A 178 28.38 -4.73 -2.78
N PRO A 179 28.43 -3.53 -2.16
CA PRO A 179 27.30 -2.61 -2.15
C PRO A 179 26.79 -2.26 -3.56
N SER A 180 27.70 -2.08 -4.53
CA SER A 180 27.34 -1.77 -5.91
C SER A 180 26.63 -2.94 -6.61
N ILE A 181 27.08 -4.17 -6.38
CA ILE A 181 26.46 -5.39 -6.92
C ILE A 181 25.08 -5.59 -6.27
N VAL A 182 25.01 -5.53 -4.94
CA VAL A 182 23.75 -5.70 -4.19
C VAL A 182 22.73 -4.63 -4.57
N GLY A 183 23.14 -3.36 -4.66
CA GLY A 183 22.27 -2.27 -5.13
C GLY A 183 21.77 -2.48 -6.55
N SER A 184 22.63 -2.97 -7.46
CA SER A 184 22.24 -3.29 -8.83
C SER A 184 21.26 -4.46 -8.90
N CYS A 185 21.45 -5.49 -8.07
CA CYS A 185 20.53 -6.60 -7.90
C CYS A 185 19.15 -6.13 -7.43
N LEU A 186 19.07 -5.28 -6.39
CA LEU A 186 17.81 -4.69 -5.92
C LEU A 186 17.13 -3.84 -7.00
N CYS A 187 17.89 -3.08 -7.79
CA CYS A 187 17.31 -2.33 -8.88
C CYS A 187 16.72 -3.26 -9.96
N ALA A 188 17.39 -4.37 -10.26
CA ALA A 188 16.92 -5.34 -11.25
C ALA A 188 15.65 -6.08 -10.83
N THR A 189 15.38 -6.25 -9.52
CA THR A 189 14.14 -6.88 -9.05
C THR A 189 12.90 -6.03 -9.32
N ASN A 190 13.04 -4.72 -9.56
CA ASN A 190 11.95 -3.84 -10.00
C ASN A 190 11.37 -4.21 -11.38
N ILE A 191 12.00 -5.13 -12.12
CA ILE A 191 11.45 -5.71 -13.35
C ILE A 191 10.30 -6.68 -13.02
N MET A 192 10.23 -7.21 -11.80
CA MET A 192 9.21 -8.17 -11.37
C MET A 192 7.76 -7.68 -11.56
N PRO A 193 7.37 -6.44 -11.19
CA PRO A 193 6.08 -5.87 -11.55
C PRO A 193 5.73 -5.94 -13.04
N ALA A 194 6.71 -5.68 -13.92
CA ALA A 194 6.50 -5.75 -15.36
C ALA A 194 6.27 -7.21 -15.80
N ILE A 195 7.03 -8.16 -15.25
CA ILE A 195 6.87 -9.60 -15.51
C ILE A 195 5.47 -10.07 -15.07
N ILE A 196 5.04 -9.75 -13.86
CA ILE A 196 3.72 -10.14 -13.33
C ILE A 196 2.59 -9.52 -14.17
N THR A 197 2.73 -8.26 -14.57
CA THR A 197 1.74 -7.58 -15.43
C THR A 197 1.64 -8.26 -16.79
N TRP A 198 2.78 -8.62 -17.38
CA TRP A 198 2.84 -9.35 -18.65
C TRP A 198 2.25 -10.77 -18.53
N LEU A 199 2.56 -11.51 -17.48
CA LEU A 199 1.99 -12.83 -17.20
C LEU A 199 0.48 -12.78 -17.02
N ARG A 200 -0.03 -11.77 -16.31
CA ARG A 200 -1.47 -11.54 -16.15
C ARG A 200 -2.16 -11.21 -17.47
N TRP A 201 -1.48 -10.50 -18.35
CA TRP A 201 -1.99 -10.22 -19.70
C TRP A 201 -2.06 -11.51 -20.54
N TYR A 202 -1.04 -12.38 -20.45
CA TYR A 202 -0.98 -13.63 -21.20
C TYR A 202 -1.97 -14.70 -20.68
N GLU A 203 -2.01 -14.94 -19.36
CA GLU A 203 -2.82 -16.01 -18.75
C GLU A 203 -4.26 -15.58 -18.40
N GLY A 204 -4.55 -14.29 -18.42
CA GLY A 204 -5.88 -13.73 -18.14
C GLY A 204 -6.45 -14.19 -16.80
N LYS A 205 -7.61 -14.87 -16.83
CA LYS A 205 -8.34 -15.30 -15.62
C LYS A 205 -7.76 -16.54 -14.92
N ARG A 206 -6.77 -17.21 -15.52
CA ARG A 206 -6.12 -18.42 -14.94
C ARG A 206 -4.88 -18.10 -14.10
N PHE A 207 -4.44 -16.85 -14.09
CA PHE A 207 -3.27 -16.43 -13.34
C PHE A 207 -3.44 -16.70 -11.84
N SER A 208 -2.60 -17.57 -11.30
CA SER A 208 -2.49 -17.83 -9.87
C SER A 208 -1.10 -17.43 -9.42
N GLU A 209 -1.03 -16.60 -8.37
CA GLU A 209 0.23 -16.03 -7.86
C GLU A 209 1.01 -17.03 -7.02
N ILE A 210 0.31 -18.00 -6.45
CA ILE A 210 0.81 -19.03 -5.56
C ILE A 210 1.97 -19.86 -6.17
N PRO A 211 1.88 -20.41 -7.39
CA PRO A 211 2.98 -21.19 -7.99
C PRO A 211 4.26 -20.36 -8.20
N TYR A 212 4.14 -19.08 -8.54
CA TYR A 212 5.30 -18.20 -8.74
C TYR A 212 6.04 -17.91 -7.44
N ILE A 213 5.31 -17.73 -6.33
CA ILE A 213 5.91 -17.58 -5.00
C ILE A 213 6.67 -18.84 -4.60
N TYR A 214 6.08 -20.02 -4.79
CA TYR A 214 6.76 -21.27 -4.48
C TYR A 214 8.00 -21.48 -5.35
N MET A 215 7.95 -21.14 -6.64
CA MET A 215 9.13 -21.16 -7.51
C MET A 215 10.27 -20.29 -6.96
N ILE A 216 9.98 -19.04 -6.58
CA ILE A 216 11.00 -18.13 -6.03
C ILE A 216 11.60 -18.70 -4.74
N ILE A 217 10.78 -19.25 -3.84
CA ILE A 217 11.24 -19.88 -2.60
C ILE A 217 12.10 -21.12 -2.89
N THR A 218 11.73 -21.95 -3.86
CA THR A 218 12.55 -23.12 -4.25
C THR A 218 13.89 -22.72 -4.84
N ILE A 219 13.94 -21.64 -5.63
CA ILE A 219 15.19 -21.09 -6.18
C ILE A 219 16.07 -20.54 -5.04
N ALA A 220 15.47 -19.82 -4.09
CA ALA A 220 16.19 -19.26 -2.93
C ALA A 220 16.83 -20.36 -2.07
N THR A 221 16.11 -21.46 -1.85
CA THR A 221 16.60 -22.60 -1.06
C THR A 221 17.67 -23.42 -1.80
N LEU A 222 17.63 -23.49 -3.13
CA LEU A 222 18.66 -24.17 -3.93
C LEU A 222 19.97 -23.37 -4.02
N LEU A 223 19.90 -22.04 -3.91
CA LEU A 223 21.09 -21.17 -3.89
C LEU A 223 21.87 -21.28 -2.56
N PHE A 224 21.35 -22.03 -1.58
CA PHE A 224 21.89 -22.09 -0.22
C PHE A 224 23.24 -22.82 -0.09
N ASP A 225 23.66 -23.58 -1.12
CA ASP A 225 24.80 -24.51 -1.08
C ASP A 225 26.01 -24.06 -1.93
N ARG A 226 26.15 -22.76 -2.19
CA ARG A 226 27.24 -22.20 -3.01
C ARG A 226 28.22 -21.37 -2.19
N GLU A 227 29.38 -21.04 -2.78
CA GLU A 227 30.45 -20.28 -2.13
C GLU A 227 29.93 -19.00 -1.42
N ARG A 228 30.61 -18.63 -0.32
CA ARG A 228 30.17 -17.66 0.70
C ARG A 228 29.64 -16.33 0.15
N SER A 229 30.16 -15.87 -0.99
CA SER A 229 29.79 -14.57 -1.59
C SER A 229 28.65 -14.67 -2.60
N ILE A 230 28.68 -15.70 -3.46
CA ILE A 230 27.63 -15.99 -4.45
C ILE A 230 26.33 -16.33 -3.73
N TRP A 231 26.43 -17.03 -2.59
CA TRP A 231 25.30 -17.32 -1.71
C TRP A 231 24.61 -16.07 -1.21
N LEU A 232 25.37 -15.08 -0.73
CA LEU A 232 24.81 -13.85 -0.16
C LEU A 232 24.12 -13.02 -1.25
N ILE A 233 24.79 -12.81 -2.38
CA ILE A 233 24.24 -12.02 -3.49
C ILE A 233 23.01 -12.73 -4.08
N GLY A 234 23.08 -14.05 -4.30
CA GLY A 234 21.96 -14.84 -4.82
C GLY A 234 20.77 -14.86 -3.86
N SER A 235 21.01 -15.00 -2.55
CA SER A 235 19.96 -14.96 -1.55
C SER A 235 19.29 -13.59 -1.50
N VAL A 236 20.06 -12.50 -1.47
CA VAL A 236 19.53 -11.13 -1.46
C VAL A 236 18.73 -10.81 -2.72
N PHE A 237 19.20 -11.26 -3.89
CA PHE A 237 18.47 -11.09 -5.14
C PHE A 237 17.13 -11.84 -5.13
N THR A 238 17.13 -13.10 -4.69
CA THR A 238 15.90 -13.91 -4.68
C THR A 238 14.91 -13.45 -3.62
N LEU A 239 15.41 -12.98 -2.47
CA LEU A 239 14.61 -12.39 -1.40
C LEU A 239 13.98 -11.07 -1.88
N SER A 240 14.75 -10.18 -2.51
CA SER A 240 14.21 -8.95 -3.08
C SER A 240 13.17 -9.20 -4.18
N MET A 241 13.33 -10.24 -5.00
CA MET A 241 12.29 -10.67 -5.96
C MET A 241 11.01 -11.12 -5.25
N LEU A 242 11.14 -11.86 -4.15
CA LEU A 242 10.02 -12.27 -3.30
C LEU A 242 9.33 -11.05 -2.67
N ASP A 243 10.11 -10.07 -2.19
CA ASP A 243 9.62 -8.84 -1.55
C ASP A 243 8.84 -7.95 -2.53
N CYS A 244 9.36 -7.79 -3.76
CA CYS A 244 8.67 -7.10 -4.84
C CYS A 244 7.36 -7.82 -5.22
N THR A 245 7.38 -9.15 -5.30
CA THR A 245 6.19 -9.96 -5.62
C THR A 245 5.13 -9.82 -4.53
N LEU A 246 5.49 -10.06 -3.26
CA LEU A 246 4.61 -9.95 -2.11
C LEU A 246 4.00 -8.56 -1.98
N SER A 247 4.79 -7.51 -2.29
CA SER A 247 4.31 -6.14 -2.29
C SER A 247 3.17 -5.91 -3.30
N LEU A 248 3.29 -6.46 -4.51
CA LEU A 248 2.27 -6.36 -5.54
C LEU A 248 1.00 -7.11 -5.14
N LEU A 249 1.13 -8.35 -4.64
CA LEU A 249 -0.02 -9.15 -4.21
C LEU A 249 -0.77 -8.46 -3.06
N PHE A 250 0.00 -7.86 -2.17
CA PHE A 250 -0.56 -7.07 -1.08
C PHE A 250 -1.34 -5.86 -1.60
N PHE A 251 -0.79 -5.10 -2.55
CA PHE A 251 -1.52 -3.97 -3.13
C PHE A 251 -2.78 -4.41 -3.87
N ASP A 252 -2.75 -5.53 -4.59
CA ASP A 252 -3.94 -6.09 -5.24
C ASP A 252 -5.00 -6.56 -4.25
N TYR A 253 -4.59 -7.11 -3.11
CA TYR A 253 -5.49 -7.42 -2.00
C TYR A 253 -6.09 -6.14 -1.41
N MET A 254 -5.27 -5.10 -1.22
CA MET A 254 -5.68 -3.82 -0.64
C MET A 254 -6.64 -3.02 -1.52
N LYS A 255 -6.70 -3.27 -2.83
CA LYS A 255 -7.72 -2.69 -3.74
C LYS A 255 -9.16 -2.97 -3.30
N ARG A 256 -9.38 -3.97 -2.44
CA ARG A 256 -10.70 -4.33 -1.88
C ARG A 256 -11.05 -3.54 -0.62
N PHE A 257 -10.09 -2.83 -0.02
CA PHE A 257 -10.23 -2.10 1.23
C PHE A 257 -10.23 -0.58 1.01
N ARG A 258 -10.66 0.18 2.02
CA ARG A 258 -10.71 1.65 1.96
C ARG A 258 -9.30 2.25 1.92
N THR A 259 -9.13 3.37 1.21
CA THR A 259 -7.86 4.10 1.05
C THR A 259 -7.16 4.46 2.37
N GLN A 260 -7.91 4.63 3.46
CA GLN A 260 -7.36 4.91 4.79
C GLN A 260 -6.38 3.83 5.29
N TYR A 261 -6.54 2.58 4.86
CA TYR A 261 -5.64 1.50 5.23
C TYR A 261 -4.32 1.52 4.44
N LEU A 262 -4.27 2.16 3.26
CA LEU A 262 -3.02 2.31 2.49
C LEU A 262 -2.02 3.21 3.21
N THR A 263 -2.50 4.29 3.84
CA THR A 263 -1.64 5.20 4.61
C THR A 263 -0.97 4.48 5.79
N ALA A 264 -1.70 3.58 6.47
CA ALA A 264 -1.14 2.78 7.56
C ALA A 264 -0.05 1.82 7.06
N VAL A 265 -0.20 1.23 5.87
CA VAL A 265 0.80 0.35 5.27
C VAL A 265 2.08 1.12 4.95
N SER A 266 1.96 2.27 4.29
CA SER A 266 3.13 3.09 3.94
C SER A 266 3.87 3.59 5.18
N LEU A 267 3.14 3.88 6.27
CA LEU A 267 3.75 4.18 7.57
C LEU A 267 4.53 2.97 8.11
N GLY A 268 3.96 1.76 8.00
CA GLY A 268 4.60 0.50 8.39
C GLY A 268 5.87 0.22 7.60
N GLU A 269 5.87 0.44 6.28
CA GLU A 269 7.06 0.34 5.43
C GLU A 269 8.16 1.31 5.91
N GLY A 270 7.82 2.57 6.19
CA GLY A 270 8.78 3.56 6.71
C GLY A 270 9.37 3.19 8.08
N LEU A 271 8.58 2.57 8.95
CA LEU A 271 9.01 2.13 10.29
C LEU A 271 10.10 1.05 10.23
N THR A 272 10.16 0.21 9.18
CA THR A 272 11.21 -0.82 9.04
C THR A 272 12.61 -0.22 8.91
N GLY A 273 12.74 0.87 8.14
CA GLY A 273 14.00 1.62 8.02
C GLY A 273 14.38 2.32 9.32
N LEU A 274 13.39 2.85 10.05
CA LEU A 274 13.62 3.45 11.38
C LEU A 274 14.14 2.42 12.38
N ILE A 275 13.54 1.23 12.45
CA ILE A 275 14.00 0.15 13.34
C ILE A 275 15.45 -0.23 13.04
N SER A 276 15.77 -0.43 11.75
CA SER A 276 17.12 -0.79 11.31
C SER A 276 18.16 0.28 11.68
N THR A 277 17.78 1.56 11.56
CA THR A 277 18.63 2.70 11.91
C THR A 277 18.81 2.87 13.41
N ILE A 278 17.76 2.65 14.21
CA ILE A 278 17.84 2.68 15.67
C ILE A 278 18.79 1.59 16.16
N LEU A 279 18.68 0.37 15.63
CA LEU A 279 19.60 -0.73 15.96
C LEU A 279 21.04 -0.39 15.60
N LEU A 280 21.26 0.22 14.43
CA LEU A 280 22.58 0.69 13.98
C LEU A 280 23.16 1.76 14.92
N LEU A 281 22.33 2.70 15.39
CA LEU A 281 22.74 3.73 16.34
C LEU A 281 23.10 3.13 17.70
N ILE A 282 22.33 2.15 18.18
CA ILE A 282 22.63 1.41 19.42
C ILE A 282 23.95 0.66 19.26
N GLN A 283 24.23 0.10 18.08
CA GLN A 283 25.49 -0.55 17.74
C GLN A 283 26.68 0.42 17.75
N GLY A 284 26.43 1.72 17.57
CA GLY A 284 27.46 2.76 17.70
C GLY A 284 28.34 2.90 16.45
N ILE A 285 27.79 2.60 15.28
CA ILE A 285 28.48 2.78 14.01
C ILE A 285 28.43 4.28 13.66
N GLY A 286 29.60 4.89 13.42
CA GLY A 286 29.74 6.33 13.19
C GLY A 286 30.36 7.13 14.33
N GLY A 287 31.00 6.48 15.32
CA GLY A 287 31.80 7.16 16.34
C GLY A 287 33.07 7.81 15.77
N GLU A 288 33.53 8.89 16.42
CA GLU A 288 34.72 9.68 16.06
C GLU A 288 35.92 8.78 15.70
N SER A 289 36.54 9.00 14.55
CA SER A 289 37.77 8.30 14.17
C SER A 289 38.95 8.93 14.91
N SER A 290 39.58 8.17 15.81
CA SER A 290 40.77 8.67 16.51
C SER A 290 42.02 8.42 15.65
N CYS A 291 42.74 9.50 15.34
CA CYS A 291 44.06 9.43 14.72
C CYS A 291 45.10 9.11 15.80
N ALA A 292 45.54 7.87 15.88
CA ALA A 292 46.67 7.50 16.72
C ALA A 292 47.97 7.74 15.92
N SER A 293 48.77 8.72 16.34
CA SER A 293 50.11 8.92 15.77
C SER A 293 51.05 7.82 16.29
N ASN A 294 51.74 7.14 15.39
CA ASN A 294 52.77 6.18 15.79
C ASN A 294 54.00 6.94 16.31
N ILE A 295 54.79 6.32 17.20
CA ILE A 295 55.88 6.94 17.98
C ILE A 295 56.97 7.57 17.07
N ASN A 296 57.01 7.20 15.78
CA ASN A 296 57.95 7.71 14.77
C ASN A 296 57.39 8.81 13.84
N GLY A 297 56.15 9.30 14.03
CA GLY A 297 55.61 10.48 13.34
C GLY A 297 55.39 10.38 11.83
N THR A 298 55.72 9.26 11.18
CA THR A 298 55.70 9.10 9.71
C THR A 298 54.47 8.37 9.18
N THR A 299 53.63 7.78 10.04
CA THR A 299 52.38 7.11 9.62
C THR A 299 51.23 7.42 10.57
N VAL A 300 50.15 7.99 10.02
CA VAL A 300 48.88 8.21 10.73
C VAL A 300 47.99 7.01 10.46
N ALA A 301 47.77 6.16 11.46
CA ALA A 301 46.83 5.05 11.35
C ALA A 301 45.46 5.50 11.85
N LEU A 302 44.48 5.57 10.94
CA LEU A 302 43.08 5.81 11.28
C LEU A 302 42.55 4.62 12.07
N THR A 303 42.20 4.85 13.34
CA THR A 303 41.56 3.82 14.17
C THR A 303 40.06 4.07 14.20
N PHE A 304 39.30 3.23 13.50
CA PHE A 304 37.84 3.27 13.51
C PHE A 304 37.31 2.83 14.87
N THR A 305 36.33 3.56 15.40
CA THR A 305 35.61 3.17 16.62
C THR A 305 34.95 1.81 16.39
N ARG A 306 35.28 0.84 17.26
CA ARG A 306 34.71 -0.52 17.16
C ARG A 306 33.21 -0.49 17.52
N PRO A 307 32.36 -1.20 16.77
CA PRO A 307 30.94 -1.32 17.11
C PRO A 307 30.78 -2.02 18.47
N ARG A 308 29.73 -1.63 19.21
CA ARG A 308 29.42 -2.19 20.55
C ARG A 308 29.07 -3.69 20.49
N PHE A 309 28.54 -4.15 19.36
CA PHE A 309 28.26 -5.56 19.10
C PHE A 309 28.51 -5.92 17.62
N SER A 310 28.72 -7.22 17.36
CA SER A 310 29.08 -7.73 16.02
C SER A 310 27.90 -7.70 15.03
N ILE A 311 28.21 -7.66 13.74
CA ILE A 311 27.26 -7.76 12.61
C ILE A 311 26.38 -9.00 12.75
N THR A 312 26.91 -10.13 13.25
CA THR A 312 26.11 -11.34 13.49
C THR A 312 25.01 -11.11 14.52
N VAL A 313 25.30 -10.35 15.58
CA VAL A 313 24.31 -10.02 16.63
C VAL A 313 23.25 -9.09 16.04
N TYR A 314 23.64 -8.11 15.21
CA TYR A 314 22.70 -7.27 14.48
C TYR A 314 21.73 -8.10 13.62
N MET A 315 22.26 -9.01 12.80
CA MET A 315 21.46 -9.87 11.93
C MET A 315 20.52 -10.78 12.73
N LEU A 316 20.97 -11.31 13.88
CA LEU A 316 20.12 -12.10 14.77
C LEU A 316 19.01 -11.27 15.42
N LEU A 317 19.26 -10.00 15.76
CA LEU A 317 18.24 -9.10 16.28
C LEU A 317 17.17 -8.82 15.22
N ILE A 318 17.56 -8.50 13.98
CA ILE A 318 16.62 -8.33 12.87
C ILE A 318 15.82 -9.60 12.61
N ALA A 319 16.48 -10.77 12.58
CA ALA A 319 15.80 -12.06 12.43
C ALA A 319 14.81 -12.33 13.57
N SER A 320 15.17 -12.01 14.83
CA SER A 320 14.28 -12.17 15.98
C SER A 320 13.04 -11.27 15.89
N ILE A 321 13.20 -10.04 15.37
CA ILE A 321 12.08 -9.13 15.12
C ILE A 321 11.17 -9.73 14.05
N ILE A 322 11.72 -10.22 12.93
CA ILE A 322 10.93 -10.87 11.86
C ILE A 322 10.15 -12.08 12.41
N VAL A 323 10.80 -12.94 13.20
CA VAL A 323 10.14 -14.11 13.81
C VAL A 323 9.08 -13.68 14.82
N GLY A 324 9.34 -12.65 15.63
CA GLY A 324 8.36 -12.10 16.57
C GLY A 324 7.12 -11.53 15.87
N LEU A 325 7.32 -10.82 14.76
CA LEU A 325 6.22 -10.33 13.91
C LEU A 325 5.42 -11.49 13.30
N LEU A 326 6.10 -12.54 12.84
CA LEU A 326 5.47 -13.75 12.31
C LEU A 326 4.67 -14.50 13.39
N LEU A 327 5.22 -14.63 14.60
CA LEU A 327 4.54 -15.30 15.72
C LEU A 327 3.32 -14.50 16.18
N ALA A 328 3.46 -13.18 16.32
CA ALA A 328 2.34 -12.28 16.62
C ALA A 328 1.22 -12.43 15.58
N PHE A 329 1.56 -12.60 14.30
CA PHE A 329 0.59 -12.85 13.25
C PHE A 329 -0.10 -14.22 13.38
N VAL A 330 0.66 -15.29 13.64
CA VAL A 330 0.08 -16.64 13.79
C VAL A 330 -0.87 -16.70 15.00
N LEU A 331 -0.51 -16.05 16.12
CA LEU A 331 -1.34 -15.97 17.32
C LEU A 331 -2.61 -15.11 17.12
N LEU A 332 -2.61 -14.25 16.12
CA LEU A 332 -3.73 -13.36 15.81
C LEU A 332 -4.78 -14.02 14.88
N ARG A 333 -4.47 -15.17 14.30
CA ARG A 333 -5.38 -15.92 13.42
C ARG A 333 -6.51 -16.60 14.19
#